data_AF-A0A8J7CR35-F1
#
_entry.id   AF-A0A8J7CR35-F1
#
_cell.length_a   1.000
_cell.length_b   1.000
_cell.length_c   1.000
_cell.angle_alpha   90.00
_cell.angle_beta   90.00
_cell.angle_gamma   90.00
#
_symmetry.space_group_name_H-M   'P 1'
#
loop_
_entity.id
_entity.type
_entity.pdbx_description
1 polymer ?
#
loop_
_entity_poly.entity_id
_entity_poly.type
_entity_poly.pdbx_seq_one_letter_code
_entity_poly.pdbx_strand_id
1 'polypeptide(L)'
;MHPIVLFDGDDWNVISDARVSLPQWDGWNPTKVLPETFFPICGYFAAYVVRPIIDDYLTAFTLTAALIVSLFITAYVSQFVKFIKANFNFDKFAASIFGLIFLLLHFAVFLKHNTQDNLYFFHTTDADCYFNYVLPNLLNAALVLFVARVDLTRKFFDRMTPTALTLFFLLYLAIFSNVLSSCVLAIYIFVELMSRVEPKEFNLKKFFAANRTLCVFLIF
;
A
#
# COMPACT_ATOMS: atom_id res chain seq x y z
N MET A 1 -20.42 -0.69 9.59
CA MET A 1 -19.16 -1.37 9.21
C MET A 1 -19.46 -2.85 9.19
N HIS A 2 -19.10 -3.54 8.11
CA HIS A 2 -19.34 -4.97 7.94
C HIS A 2 -18.06 -5.74 8.28
N PRO A 3 -18.16 -6.92 8.91
CA PRO A 3 -16.99 -7.75 9.19
C PRO A 3 -16.35 -8.20 7.86
N ILE A 4 -15.02 -8.34 7.85
CA ILE A 4 -14.28 -8.90 6.72
C ILE A 4 -14.35 -10.42 6.84
N VAL A 5 -15.26 -11.04 6.10
CA VAL A 5 -15.57 -12.48 6.22
C VAL A 5 -15.36 -13.15 4.87
N LEU A 6 -14.86 -14.38 4.89
CA LEU A 6 -14.86 -15.26 3.71
C LEU A 6 -16.30 -15.65 3.41
N PHE A 7 -16.81 -15.24 2.26
CA PHE A 7 -18.20 -15.40 1.92
C PHE A 7 -18.40 -16.12 0.58
N ASP A 8 -17.61 -15.79 -0.43
CA ASP A 8 -17.84 -16.30 -1.79
C ASP A 8 -16.74 -17.25 -2.29
N GLY A 9 -16.93 -17.77 -3.52
CA GLY A 9 -16.00 -18.72 -4.12
C GLY A 9 -14.62 -18.13 -4.40
N ASP A 10 -14.52 -16.82 -4.66
CA ASP A 10 -13.24 -16.17 -4.94
C ASP A 10 -12.43 -16.03 -3.65
N ASP A 11 -13.07 -15.65 -2.55
CA ASP A 11 -12.47 -15.64 -1.20
C ASP A 11 -11.83 -16.99 -0.86
N TRP A 12 -12.58 -18.09 -1.05
CA TRP A 12 -12.10 -19.45 -0.76
C TRP A 12 -11.02 -19.93 -1.74
N ASN A 13 -11.10 -19.53 -3.00
CA ASN A 13 -10.09 -19.89 -3.99
C ASN A 13 -8.76 -19.19 -3.67
N VAL A 14 -8.76 -17.86 -3.57
CA VAL A 14 -7.54 -17.07 -3.41
C VAL A 14 -6.88 -17.30 -2.06
N ILE A 15 -7.63 -17.54 -0.98
CA ILE A 15 -7.02 -17.86 0.33
C ILE A 15 -6.35 -19.23 0.36
N SER A 16 -6.78 -20.17 -0.49
CA SER A 16 -6.25 -21.53 -0.52
C SER A 16 -5.11 -21.72 -1.53
N ASP A 17 -5.07 -20.91 -2.59
CA ASP A 17 -4.06 -21.01 -3.64
C ASP A 17 -2.89 -20.03 -3.41
N ALA A 18 -1.87 -20.52 -2.71
CA ALA A 18 -0.64 -19.76 -2.51
C ALA A 18 0.20 -19.73 -3.79
N ARG A 19 0.23 -18.57 -4.47
CA ARG A 19 1.12 -18.36 -5.61
C ARG A 19 2.60 -18.35 -5.22
N VAL A 20 3.46 -18.49 -6.23
CA VAL A 20 4.88 -18.12 -6.12
C VAL A 20 5.00 -16.59 -5.99
N SER A 21 5.85 -16.12 -5.07
CA SER A 21 6.06 -14.70 -4.77
C SER A 21 6.84 -13.92 -5.84
N LEU A 22 6.72 -14.32 -7.10
CA LEU A 22 7.33 -13.70 -8.29
C LEU A 22 6.24 -13.28 -9.28
N PRO A 23 6.44 -12.21 -10.06
CA PRO A 23 5.53 -11.90 -11.17
C PRO A 23 5.51 -13.05 -12.17
N GLN A 24 4.31 -13.40 -12.65
CA GLN A 24 4.09 -14.52 -13.56
C GLN A 24 3.78 -13.99 -14.95
N TRP A 25 4.78 -14.02 -15.82
CA TRP A 25 4.59 -13.72 -17.24
C TRP A 25 3.58 -14.72 -17.82
N ASP A 26 2.63 -14.22 -18.60
CA ASP A 26 1.50 -14.97 -19.18
C ASP A 26 0.49 -15.59 -18.19
N GLY A 27 0.60 -15.28 -16.89
CA GLY A 27 -0.39 -15.67 -15.89
C GLY A 27 -1.69 -14.86 -15.99
N TRP A 28 -2.77 -15.36 -15.38
CA TRP A 28 -4.05 -14.64 -15.28
C TRP A 28 -3.89 -13.27 -14.58
N ASN A 29 -3.05 -13.21 -13.53
CA ASN A 29 -2.74 -12.01 -12.78
C ASN A 29 -1.21 -11.80 -12.64
N PRO A 30 -0.54 -11.29 -13.69
CA PRO A 30 0.92 -11.26 -13.75
C PRO A 30 1.57 -10.49 -12.61
N THR A 31 0.94 -9.38 -12.21
CA THR A 31 1.48 -8.41 -11.27
C THR A 31 0.93 -8.55 -9.86
N LYS A 32 0.02 -9.48 -9.56
CA LYS A 32 -0.67 -9.55 -8.25
C LYS A 32 0.12 -10.29 -7.16
N VAL A 33 1.42 -10.03 -7.03
CA VAL A 33 2.27 -10.71 -6.04
C VAL A 33 1.80 -10.46 -4.62
N LEU A 34 1.57 -9.19 -4.23
CA LEU A 34 1.13 -8.84 -2.88
C LEU A 34 -0.18 -9.54 -2.48
N PRO A 35 -1.32 -9.33 -3.16
CA PRO A 35 -2.60 -9.92 -2.74
C PRO A 35 -2.56 -11.44 -2.69
N GLU A 36 -2.11 -12.09 -3.75
CA GLU A 36 -2.18 -13.55 -3.90
C GLU A 36 -1.09 -14.29 -3.09
N THR A 37 -0.07 -13.59 -2.59
CA THR A 37 0.85 -14.16 -1.58
C THR A 37 0.33 -13.91 -0.17
N PHE A 38 -0.15 -12.69 0.10
CA PHE A 38 -0.43 -12.24 1.46
C PHE A 38 -1.79 -12.72 1.98
N PHE A 39 -2.76 -12.93 1.11
CA PHE A 39 -4.08 -13.43 1.48
C PHE A 39 -4.01 -14.90 1.99
N PRO A 40 -3.34 -15.85 1.31
CA PRO A 40 -3.05 -17.17 1.89
C PRO A 40 -2.29 -17.12 3.21
N ILE A 41 -1.28 -16.25 3.34
CA ILE A 41 -0.54 -16.08 4.61
C ILE A 41 -1.47 -15.64 5.74
N CYS A 42 -2.42 -14.73 5.45
CA CYS A 42 -3.46 -14.34 6.39
C CYS A 42 -4.32 -15.54 6.81
N GLY A 43 -4.75 -16.37 5.85
CA GLY A 43 -5.49 -17.61 6.12
C GLY A 43 -4.73 -18.60 7.00
N TYR A 44 -3.45 -18.83 6.70
CA TYR A 44 -2.60 -19.70 7.52
C TYR A 44 -2.40 -19.15 8.94
N PHE A 45 -2.17 -17.85 9.09
CA PHE A 45 -2.06 -17.22 10.40
C PHE A 45 -3.37 -17.35 11.20
N ALA A 46 -4.50 -17.12 10.55
CA ALA A 46 -5.82 -17.32 11.15
C ALA A 46 -6.02 -18.78 11.59
N ALA A 47 -5.67 -19.76 10.75
CA ALA A 47 -5.87 -21.18 11.01
C ALA A 47 -4.97 -21.73 12.13
N TYR A 48 -3.71 -21.32 12.17
CA TYR A 48 -2.70 -21.95 13.03
C TYR A 48 -2.30 -21.14 14.24
N VAL A 49 -2.54 -19.82 14.26
CA VAL A 49 -2.17 -18.95 15.38
C VAL A 49 -3.39 -18.45 16.14
N VAL A 50 -4.41 -17.97 15.42
CA VAL A 50 -5.57 -17.33 16.06
C VAL A 50 -6.66 -18.34 16.40
N ARG A 51 -6.98 -19.26 15.48
CA ARG A 51 -8.02 -20.28 15.70
C ARG A 51 -7.77 -21.15 16.94
N PRO A 52 -6.55 -21.60 17.29
CA PRO A 52 -6.35 -22.37 18.53
C PRO A 52 -6.76 -21.65 19.82
N ILE A 53 -6.91 -20.32 19.79
CA ILE A 53 -7.34 -19.49 20.93
C ILE A 53 -8.87 -19.30 20.92
N ILE A 54 -9.46 -19.15 19.73
CA ILE A 54 -10.88 -18.77 19.54
C ILE A 54 -11.79 -19.97 19.29
N ASP A 55 -11.23 -21.04 18.73
CA ASP A 55 -11.88 -22.27 18.27
C ASP A 55 -12.94 -22.09 17.17
N ASP A 56 -12.94 -20.94 16.48
CA ASP A 56 -13.73 -20.69 15.26
C ASP A 56 -12.86 -20.07 14.17
N TYR A 57 -12.78 -20.73 13.01
CA TYR A 57 -11.94 -20.29 11.91
C TYR A 57 -12.44 -19.00 11.26
N LEU A 58 -13.76 -18.84 11.08
CA LEU A 58 -14.30 -17.66 10.40
C LEU A 58 -14.09 -16.39 11.24
N THR A 59 -14.32 -16.48 12.55
CA THR A 59 -13.99 -15.39 13.48
C THR A 59 -12.49 -15.15 13.55
N ALA A 60 -11.66 -16.20 13.61
CA ALA A 60 -10.21 -16.07 13.62
C ALA A 60 -9.69 -15.36 12.36
N PHE A 61 -10.22 -15.70 11.19
CA PHE A 61 -9.91 -15.02 9.93
C PHE A 61 -10.35 -13.56 9.98
N THR A 62 -11.59 -13.29 10.37
CA THR A 62 -12.14 -11.93 10.45
C THR A 62 -11.27 -11.01 11.30
N LEU A 63 -10.82 -11.48 12.46
CA LEU A 63 -9.94 -10.73 13.35
C LEU A 63 -8.54 -10.54 12.76
N THR A 64 -7.99 -11.57 12.11
CA THR A 64 -6.68 -11.49 11.45
C THR A 64 -6.70 -10.48 10.30
N ALA A 65 -7.70 -10.55 9.43
CA ALA A 65 -7.89 -9.62 8.32
C ALA A 65 -8.08 -8.18 8.83
N ALA A 66 -8.93 -7.99 9.85
CA ALA A 66 -9.13 -6.68 10.48
C ALA A 66 -7.84 -6.10 11.05
N LEU A 67 -7.00 -6.92 11.69
CA LEU A 67 -5.68 -6.51 12.20
C LEU A 67 -4.76 -6.08 11.05
N ILE A 68 -4.67 -6.88 9.98
CA ILE A 68 -3.84 -6.58 8.81
C ILE A 68 -4.28 -5.27 8.14
N VAL A 69 -5.57 -5.11 7.86
CA VAL A 69 -6.11 -3.88 7.26
C VAL A 69 -5.81 -2.68 8.17
N SER A 70 -6.01 -2.83 9.48
CA SER A 70 -5.69 -1.78 10.45
C SER A 70 -4.19 -1.41 10.45
N LEU A 71 -3.29 -2.36 10.25
CA LEU A 71 -1.85 -2.10 10.13
C LEU A 71 -1.52 -1.29 8.87
N PHE A 72 -2.14 -1.60 7.72
CA PHE A 72 -1.93 -0.84 6.49
C PHE A 72 -2.49 0.58 6.59
N ILE A 73 -3.69 0.75 7.16
CA ILE A 73 -4.27 2.07 7.43
C ILE A 73 -3.34 2.85 8.37
N THR A 74 -2.83 2.21 9.43
CA THR A 74 -1.89 2.83 10.37
C THR A 74 -0.61 3.26 9.68
N ALA A 75 -0.03 2.42 8.81
CA ALA A 75 1.16 2.76 8.05
C ALA A 75 0.93 3.98 7.14
N TYR A 76 -0.19 3.99 6.41
CA TYR A 76 -0.60 5.10 5.56
C TYR A 76 -0.76 6.42 6.34
N VAL A 77 -1.55 6.41 7.42
CA VAL A 77 -1.74 7.60 8.27
C VAL A 77 -0.40 8.03 8.91
N SER A 78 0.44 7.09 9.32
CA SER A 78 1.77 7.39 9.87
C SER A 78 2.67 8.10 8.85
N GLN A 79 2.65 7.68 7.58
CA GLN A 79 3.39 8.38 6.52
C GLN A 79 2.83 9.78 6.27
N PHE A 80 1.51 9.96 6.32
CA PHE A 80 0.89 11.29 6.23
C PHE A 80 1.34 12.21 7.37
N VAL A 81 1.30 11.75 8.62
CA VAL A 81 1.77 12.53 9.78
C VAL A 81 3.24 12.93 9.62
N LYS A 82 4.10 12.01 9.16
CA LYS A 82 5.52 12.29 8.91
C LYS A 82 5.71 13.29 7.76
N PHE A 83 4.91 13.18 6.71
CA PHE A 83 4.91 14.10 5.56
C PHE A 83 4.54 15.52 5.99
N ILE A 84 3.42 15.69 6.71
CA ILE A 84 2.98 17.01 7.17
C ILE A 84 4.04 17.62 8.10
N LYS A 85 4.58 16.85 9.04
CA LYS A 85 5.63 17.31 9.95
C LYS A 85 6.86 17.82 9.21
N ALA A 86 7.31 17.10 8.18
CA ALA A 86 8.52 17.45 7.44
C ALA A 86 8.32 18.63 6.49
N ASN A 87 7.15 18.75 5.86
CA ASN A 87 6.92 19.75 4.81
C ASN A 87 6.30 21.05 5.34
N PHE A 88 5.60 21.01 6.49
CA PHE A 88 4.92 22.17 7.08
C PHE A 88 5.49 22.61 8.44
N ASN A 89 6.58 21.98 8.93
CA ASN A 89 7.23 22.30 10.20
C ASN A 89 6.31 22.25 11.44
N PHE A 90 5.26 21.44 11.41
CA PHE A 90 4.40 21.23 12.57
C PHE A 90 5.10 20.44 13.67
N ASP A 91 4.74 20.70 14.92
CA ASP A 91 5.19 19.88 16.04
C ASP A 91 4.53 18.49 16.02
N LYS A 92 4.99 17.58 16.89
CA LYS A 92 4.48 16.20 16.90
C LYS A 92 2.99 16.13 17.22
N PHE A 93 2.52 17.00 18.11
CA PHE A 93 1.13 16.97 18.58
C PHE A 93 0.18 17.47 17.49
N ALA A 94 0.44 18.64 16.90
CA ALA A 94 -0.32 19.18 15.79
C ALA A 94 -0.34 18.22 14.60
N ALA A 95 0.81 17.66 14.20
CA ALA A 95 0.87 16.69 13.11
C ALA A 95 0.01 15.43 13.39
N SER A 96 -0.05 14.99 14.65
CA SER A 96 -0.91 13.86 15.05
C SER A 96 -2.39 14.19 14.99
N ILE A 97 -2.79 15.42 15.38
CA ILE A 97 -4.15 15.91 15.22
C ILE A 97 -4.53 15.94 13.74
N PHE A 98 -3.68 16.49 12.87
CA PHE A 98 -3.92 16.47 11.42
C PHE A 98 -4.02 15.04 10.87
N GLY A 99 -3.21 14.11 11.38
CA GLY A 99 -3.33 12.69 11.04
C GLY A 99 -4.67 12.08 11.45
N LEU A 100 -5.18 12.42 12.63
CA LEU A 100 -6.51 11.98 13.09
C LEU A 100 -7.61 12.58 12.22
N ILE A 101 -7.57 13.88 11.96
CA ILE A 101 -8.52 14.56 11.07
C ILE A 101 -8.49 13.91 9.69
N PHE A 102 -7.30 13.68 9.14
CA PHE A 102 -7.11 13.01 7.86
C PHE A 102 -7.76 11.62 7.84
N LEU A 103 -7.56 10.80 8.86
CA LEU A 103 -8.22 9.50 8.99
C LEU A 103 -9.75 9.66 9.03
N LEU A 104 -10.28 10.58 9.85
CA LEU A 104 -11.72 10.81 9.99
C LEU A 104 -12.36 11.31 8.69
N LEU A 105 -11.64 12.08 7.88
CA LEU A 105 -12.13 12.56 6.58
C LEU A 105 -12.42 11.42 5.59
N HIS A 106 -11.74 10.27 5.70
CA HIS A 106 -12.05 9.11 4.86
C HIS A 106 -13.45 8.53 5.16
N PHE A 107 -14.00 8.83 6.33
CA PHE A 107 -15.34 8.42 6.76
C PHE A 107 -16.38 9.55 6.65
N ALA A 108 -16.00 10.73 6.15
CA ALA A 108 -16.90 11.88 6.05
C ALA A 108 -18.12 11.62 5.15
N VAL A 109 -18.03 10.66 4.22
CA VAL A 109 -19.18 10.24 3.40
C VAL A 109 -20.35 9.71 4.24
N PHE A 110 -20.08 9.16 5.43
CA PHE A 110 -21.12 8.70 6.35
C PHE A 110 -21.95 9.81 6.98
N LEU A 111 -21.52 11.07 6.83
CA LEU A 111 -22.34 12.23 7.23
C LEU A 111 -23.55 12.42 6.30
N LYS A 112 -23.61 11.73 5.15
CA LYS A 112 -24.77 11.72 4.25
C LYS A 112 -25.76 10.63 4.68
N HIS A 113 -26.93 11.06 5.14
CA HIS A 113 -27.96 10.19 5.73
C HIS A 113 -28.85 9.42 4.71
N ASN A 114 -28.77 9.72 3.41
CA ASN A 114 -29.75 9.26 2.41
C ASN A 114 -29.18 8.44 1.24
N THR A 115 -27.97 7.90 1.38
CA THR A 115 -27.35 7.05 0.37
C THR A 115 -27.15 5.67 0.97
N GLN A 116 -27.90 4.68 0.46
CA GLN A 116 -27.78 3.28 0.89
C GLN A 116 -26.37 2.72 0.61
N ASP A 117 -25.60 3.38 -0.27
CA ASP A 117 -24.25 3.01 -0.67
C ASP A 117 -23.23 4.10 -0.33
N ASN A 118 -23.02 4.36 0.97
CA ASN A 118 -21.94 5.25 1.41
C ASN A 118 -20.57 4.57 1.23
N LEU A 119 -20.11 4.47 -0.02
CA LEU A 119 -18.80 3.94 -0.38
C LEU A 119 -17.72 4.90 0.14
N TYR A 120 -16.89 4.40 1.03
CA TYR A 120 -15.73 5.11 1.57
C TYR A 120 -14.45 4.41 1.13
N PHE A 121 -13.31 5.09 1.23
CA PHE A 121 -12.05 4.60 0.65
C PHE A 121 -11.58 3.24 1.20
N PHE A 122 -11.90 2.90 2.46
CA PHE A 122 -11.57 1.60 3.05
C PHE A 122 -12.71 0.57 2.94
N HIS A 123 -13.74 0.85 2.13
CA HIS A 123 -14.83 -0.08 1.88
C HIS A 123 -14.54 -0.97 0.69
N THR A 124 -15.01 -2.21 0.79
CA THR A 124 -15.19 -3.08 -0.36
C THR A 124 -16.24 -4.15 -0.05
N THR A 125 -16.54 -4.99 -1.04
CA THR A 125 -17.65 -5.95 -1.05
C THR A 125 -17.33 -7.26 -0.33
N ASP A 126 -16.09 -7.72 -0.41
CA ASP A 126 -15.66 -9.06 0.03
C ASP A 126 -14.21 -9.03 0.53
N ALA A 127 -13.74 -10.15 1.10
CA ALA A 127 -12.40 -10.22 1.68
C ALA A 127 -11.32 -10.16 0.58
N ASP A 128 -11.51 -10.85 -0.54
CA ASP A 128 -10.59 -10.82 -1.67
C ASP A 128 -10.29 -9.40 -2.16
N CYS A 129 -11.32 -8.56 -2.26
CA CYS A 129 -11.17 -7.18 -2.70
C CYS A 129 -10.38 -6.33 -1.70
N TYR A 130 -10.38 -6.65 -0.40
CA TYR A 130 -9.52 -5.95 0.56
C TYR A 130 -8.06 -6.18 0.21
N PHE A 131 -7.69 -7.43 -0.07
CA PHE A 131 -6.32 -7.78 -0.44
C PHE A 131 -5.96 -7.27 -1.84
N ASN A 132 -6.88 -7.32 -2.79
CA ASN A 132 -6.63 -6.97 -4.20
C ASN A 132 -6.68 -5.47 -4.51
N TYR A 133 -7.37 -4.66 -3.70
CA TYR A 133 -7.59 -3.24 -3.99
C TYR A 133 -7.25 -2.33 -2.80
N VAL A 134 -7.76 -2.62 -1.61
CA VAL A 134 -7.59 -1.72 -0.45
C VAL A 134 -6.14 -1.73 0.05
N LEU A 135 -5.56 -2.90 0.33
CA LEU A 135 -4.16 -3.00 0.79
C LEU A 135 -3.16 -2.45 -0.26
N PRO A 136 -3.28 -2.78 -1.56
CA PRO A 136 -2.46 -2.22 -2.62
C PRO A 136 -2.52 -0.70 -2.71
N ASN A 137 -3.72 -0.11 -2.63
CA ASN A 137 -3.90 1.33 -2.65
C ASN A 137 -3.27 2.00 -1.42
N LEU A 138 -3.48 1.43 -0.23
CA LEU A 138 -2.90 1.93 1.02
C LEU A 138 -1.36 1.90 0.97
N LEU A 139 -0.77 0.79 0.50
CA LEU A 139 0.67 0.65 0.38
C LEU A 139 1.26 1.66 -0.62
N ASN A 140 0.68 1.75 -1.81
CA ASN A 140 1.14 2.68 -2.85
C ASN A 140 1.02 4.14 -2.37
N ALA A 141 -0.11 4.52 -1.76
CA ALA A 141 -0.29 5.87 -1.22
C ALA A 141 0.67 6.18 -0.06
N ALA A 142 0.92 5.21 0.82
CA ALA A 142 1.90 5.36 1.89
C ALA A 142 3.33 5.56 1.35
N LEU A 143 3.70 4.84 0.28
CA LEU A 143 4.99 5.00 -0.38
C LEU A 143 5.11 6.34 -1.09
N VAL A 144 4.07 6.81 -1.77
CA VAL A 144 4.05 8.17 -2.36
C VAL A 144 4.32 9.23 -1.29
N LEU A 145 3.63 9.18 -0.15
CA LEU A 145 3.86 10.11 0.97
C LEU A 145 5.28 9.99 1.54
N PHE A 146 5.85 8.78 1.54
CA PHE A 146 7.23 8.56 1.95
C PHE A 146 8.23 9.20 0.96
N VAL A 147 8.07 8.96 -0.35
CA VAL A 147 8.95 9.52 -1.39
C VAL A 147 8.81 11.04 -1.45
N ALA A 148 7.59 11.58 -1.28
CA ALA A 148 7.35 13.02 -1.27
C ALA A 148 8.02 13.76 -0.11
N ARG A 149 8.43 13.03 0.93
CA ARG A 149 9.17 13.56 2.06
C ARG A 149 10.67 13.31 1.96
N VAL A 150 11.08 12.23 1.29
CA VAL A 150 12.47 11.74 1.28
C VAL A 150 13.03 11.79 -0.13
N ASP A 151 14.07 12.59 -0.32
CA ASP A 151 14.78 12.68 -1.60
C ASP A 151 15.55 11.37 -1.92
N LEU A 152 14.95 10.50 -2.73
CA LEU A 152 15.48 9.17 -3.06
C LEU A 152 16.70 9.19 -3.99
N THR A 153 17.06 10.34 -4.58
CA THR A 153 18.31 10.46 -5.36
C THR A 153 19.55 10.48 -4.46
N ARG A 154 19.38 10.75 -3.16
CA ARG A 154 20.48 10.74 -2.18
C ARG A 154 20.85 9.33 -1.79
N LYS A 155 21.75 8.67 -2.53
CA LYS A 155 22.56 7.48 -2.14
C LYS A 155 21.88 6.42 -1.24
N PHE A 156 20.55 6.31 -1.30
CA PHE A 156 19.78 5.60 -0.28
C PHE A 156 20.00 4.09 -0.39
N PHE A 157 20.28 3.65 -1.62
CA PHE A 157 20.59 2.28 -1.99
C PHE A 157 22.09 2.05 -2.24
N ASP A 158 22.96 3.06 -2.00
CA ASP A 158 24.42 2.86 -2.12
C ASP A 158 24.95 1.87 -1.06
N ARG A 159 24.20 1.71 0.04
CA ARG A 159 24.47 0.71 1.07
C ARG A 159 23.22 -0.12 1.32
N MET A 160 23.37 -1.44 1.38
CA MET A 160 22.31 -2.37 1.78
C MET A 160 22.04 -2.29 3.30
N THR A 161 21.52 -1.16 3.74
CA THR A 161 21.03 -0.99 5.12
C THR A 161 19.68 -1.71 5.28
N PRO A 162 19.31 -2.13 6.51
CA PRO A 162 17.99 -2.72 6.75
C PRO A 162 16.84 -1.85 6.21
N THR A 163 16.93 -0.52 6.38
CA THR A 163 15.94 0.43 5.85
C THR A 163 15.86 0.41 4.33
N ALA A 164 17.00 0.34 3.64
CA ALA A 164 17.04 0.25 2.17
C ALA A 164 16.44 -1.07 1.68
N LEU A 165 16.72 -2.19 2.36
CA LEU A 165 16.14 -3.50 2.05
C LEU A 165 14.63 -3.52 2.29
N THR A 166 14.15 -2.96 3.39
CA THR A 166 12.72 -2.83 3.66
C THR A 166 12.04 -1.98 2.60
N LEU A 167 12.62 -0.84 2.23
CA LEU A 167 12.06 0.02 1.19
C LEU A 167 12.02 -0.70 -0.17
N PHE A 168 13.11 -1.39 -0.55
CA PHE A 168 13.14 -2.18 -1.77
C PHE A 168 12.04 -3.24 -1.79
N PHE A 169 11.87 -3.97 -0.69
CA PHE A 169 10.81 -4.98 -0.55
C PHE A 169 9.41 -4.37 -0.63
N LEU A 170 9.15 -3.25 0.06
CA LEU A 170 7.85 -2.57 -0.01
C LEU A 170 7.55 -2.04 -1.41
N LEU A 171 8.56 -1.52 -2.12
CA LEU A 171 8.41 -1.06 -3.50
C LEU A 171 8.11 -2.22 -4.44
N TYR A 172 8.82 -3.34 -4.29
CA TYR A 172 8.52 -4.57 -5.03
C TYR A 172 7.06 -4.99 -4.83
N LEU A 173 6.60 -5.05 -3.58
CA LEU A 173 5.22 -5.39 -3.28
C LEU A 173 4.22 -4.38 -3.85
N ALA A 174 4.53 -3.08 -3.84
CA ALA A 174 3.64 -2.02 -4.32
C ALA A 174 3.49 -1.98 -5.84
N ILE A 175 4.59 -2.24 -6.56
CA ILE A 175 4.60 -2.36 -8.02
C ILE A 175 3.83 -3.63 -8.42
N PHE A 176 4.13 -4.74 -7.75
CA PHE A 176 3.47 -6.02 -7.94
C PHE A 176 2.32 -6.26 -6.95
N SER A 177 1.42 -5.28 -6.79
CA SER A 177 0.20 -5.47 -6.01
C SER A 177 -1.06 -5.44 -6.86
N ASN A 178 -1.24 -4.38 -7.64
CA ASN A 178 -2.41 -4.12 -8.48
C ASN A 178 -2.03 -3.02 -9.47
N VAL A 179 -2.35 -3.18 -10.75
CA VAL A 179 -1.95 -2.26 -11.82
C VAL A 179 -2.49 -0.83 -11.59
N LEU A 180 -3.75 -0.69 -11.16
CA LEU A 180 -4.33 0.62 -10.93
C LEU A 180 -3.68 1.31 -9.71
N SER A 181 -3.41 0.55 -8.65
CA SER A 181 -2.73 1.06 -7.46
C SER A 181 -1.28 1.46 -7.75
N SER A 182 -0.55 0.67 -8.53
CA SER A 182 0.85 0.94 -8.87
C SER A 182 0.99 2.16 -9.79
N CYS A 183 -0.01 2.46 -10.62
CA CYS A 183 -0.07 3.72 -11.36
C CYS A 183 0.03 4.96 -10.46
N VAL A 184 -0.51 4.93 -9.23
CA VAL A 184 -0.42 6.07 -8.31
C VAL A 184 1.03 6.40 -7.97
N LEU A 185 1.83 5.37 -7.67
CA LEU A 185 3.25 5.52 -7.40
C LEU A 185 4.01 5.93 -8.66
N ALA A 186 3.75 5.26 -9.79
CA ALA A 186 4.42 5.55 -11.06
C ALA A 186 4.18 6.99 -11.54
N ILE A 187 2.94 7.49 -11.46
CA ILE A 187 2.58 8.87 -11.81
C ILE A 187 3.33 9.85 -10.91
N TYR A 188 3.39 9.60 -9.60
CA TYR A 188 4.11 10.47 -8.69
C TYR A 188 5.61 10.55 -9.03
N ILE A 189 6.26 9.39 -9.24
CA ILE A 189 7.68 9.34 -9.63
C ILE A 189 7.92 10.03 -10.98
N PHE A 190 7.01 9.86 -11.94
CA PHE A 190 7.07 10.54 -13.22
C PHE A 190 6.99 12.06 -13.07
N VAL A 191 6.02 12.57 -12.29
CA VAL A 191 5.88 14.01 -12.02
C VAL A 191 7.12 14.57 -11.32
N GLU A 192 7.68 13.82 -10.36
CA GLU A 192 8.91 14.20 -9.67
C GLU A 192 10.14 14.21 -10.59
N LEU A 193 10.20 13.31 -11.57
CA LEU A 193 11.25 13.36 -12.60
C LEU A 193 11.08 14.58 -13.50
N MET A 194 9.85 14.86 -13.94
CA MET A 194 9.55 16.01 -14.79
C MET A 194 9.82 17.34 -14.09
N SER A 195 9.55 17.45 -12.79
CA SER A 195 9.83 18.66 -12.01
C SER A 195 11.33 18.98 -11.92
N ARG A 196 12.19 17.97 -12.10
CA ARG A 196 13.66 18.08 -12.09
C ARG A 196 14.27 18.34 -13.48
N VAL A 197 13.46 18.42 -14.53
CA VAL A 197 13.94 18.74 -15.88
C VAL A 197 14.18 20.25 -15.98
N GLU A 198 15.41 20.64 -16.25
CA GLU A 198 15.77 22.02 -16.59
C GLU A 198 15.91 22.16 -18.12
N PRO A 199 14.91 22.73 -18.84
CA PRO A 199 14.83 22.62 -20.30
C PRO A 199 16.02 23.23 -21.04
N LYS A 200 16.68 24.24 -20.46
CA LYS A 200 17.80 24.96 -21.07
C LYS A 200 19.13 24.20 -20.95
N GLU A 201 19.26 23.30 -19.99
CA GLU A 201 20.50 22.56 -19.70
C GLU A 201 20.32 21.04 -19.81
N PHE A 202 19.19 20.62 -20.39
CA PHE A 202 18.80 19.21 -20.39
C PHE A 202 19.79 18.35 -21.15
N ASN A 203 20.42 17.43 -20.42
CA ASN A 203 21.25 16.38 -20.98
C ASN A 203 20.73 15.03 -20.49
N LEU A 204 20.24 14.21 -21.43
CA LEU A 204 19.60 12.92 -21.14
C LEU A 204 20.48 12.01 -20.27
N LYS A 205 21.77 11.88 -20.60
CA LYS A 205 22.71 11.01 -19.86
C LYS A 205 22.94 11.52 -18.44
N LYS A 206 23.16 12.82 -18.26
CA LYS A 206 23.36 13.42 -16.94
C LYS A 206 22.09 13.31 -16.08
N PHE A 207 20.92 13.54 -16.69
CA PHE A 207 19.64 13.45 -16.01
C PHE A 207 19.35 12.03 -15.48
N PHE A 208 19.50 11.00 -16.32
CA PHE A 208 19.32 9.62 -15.87
C PHE A 208 20.37 9.16 -14.87
N ALA A 209 21.62 9.63 -14.99
CA ALA A 209 22.66 9.33 -14.02
C ALA A 209 22.36 9.94 -12.63
N ALA A 210 21.87 11.18 -12.59
CA ALA A 210 21.51 11.87 -11.35
C ALA A 210 20.24 11.31 -10.70
N ASN A 211 19.30 10.78 -11.49
CA ASN A 211 18.01 10.28 -11.02
C ASN A 211 17.88 8.75 -11.10
N ARG A 212 19.00 8.02 -11.16
CA ARG A 212 19.03 6.57 -11.38
C ARG A 212 18.07 5.80 -10.47
N THR A 213 18.01 6.15 -9.19
CA THR A 213 17.12 5.50 -8.21
C THR A 213 15.65 5.65 -8.57
N LEU A 214 15.21 6.87 -8.95
CA LEU A 214 13.83 7.13 -9.35
C LEU A 214 13.49 6.42 -10.65
N CYS A 215 14.42 6.38 -11.60
CA CYS A 215 14.21 5.69 -12.88
C CYS A 215 14.09 4.17 -12.71
N VAL A 216 14.81 3.57 -11.76
CA VAL A 216 14.63 2.14 -11.43
C VAL A 216 13.18 1.87 -11.03
N PHE A 217 12.53 2.78 -10.31
CA PHE A 217 11.13 2.61 -9.88
C PHE A 217 10.09 2.77 -10.99
N LEU A 218 10.46 3.24 -12.18
CA LEU A 218 9.58 3.28 -13.36
C LEU A 218 9.76 2.08 -14.28
N ILE A 219 10.85 1.32 -14.13
CA ILE A 219 11.23 0.21 -15.03
C ILE A 219 10.75 -1.14 -14.47
N PHE A 220 10.56 -1.22 -13.15
CA PHE A 220 9.85 -2.31 -12.50
C PHE A 220 8.35 -2.06 -12.53
#